data_AF-A0A3D4PGT1-F1
#
_entry.id   AF-A0A3D4PGT1-F1
#
_cell.length_a   1.000
_cell.length_b   1.000
_cell.length_c   1.000
_cell.angle_alpha   90.00
_cell.angle_beta   90.00
_cell.angle_gamma   90.00
#
_symmetry.space_group_name_H-M   'P 1'
#
loop_
_entity.id
_entity.type
_entity.pdbx_description
1 polymer ?
#
loop_
_entity_poly.entity_id
_entity_poly.type
_entity_poly.pdbx_seq_one_letter_code
_entity_poly.pdbx_strand_id
1 'polypeptide(L)' 'MSEIKQVSGTCIPLILDDIDTDRIIPARFLRCVTFDGLGEHAFEDDREQNPNHPFENPKYQN' A
#
# COMPACT_ATOMS: atom_id res chain seq x y z
N MET A 1 -24.04 1.44 8.66
CA MET A 1 -22.96 0.59 8.13
C MET A 1 -23.51 -0.20 6.98
N SER A 2 -22.78 -0.23 5.86
CA SER A 2 -23.13 -1.06 4.71
C SER A 2 -22.51 -2.44 4.89
N GLU A 3 -23.29 -3.49 4.65
CA GLU A 3 -22.82 -4.87 4.67
C GLU A 3 -22.01 -5.15 3.40
N ILE A 4 -20.78 -5.66 3.56
CA ILE A 4 -19.99 -6.14 2.43
C ILE A 4 -20.40 -7.58 2.13
N LYS A 5 -21.09 -7.80 1.00
CA LYS A 5 -21.56 -9.14 0.58
C LYS A 5 -20.55 -9.91 -0.26
N GLN A 6 -19.77 -9.20 -1.08
CA GLN A 6 -18.77 -9.80 -1.97
C GLN A 6 -17.74 -8.74 -2.38
N VAL A 7 -16.47 -9.14 -2.49
CA VAL A 7 -15.37 -8.34 -3.02
C VAL A 7 -14.58 -9.21 -4.00
N SER A 8 -14.19 -8.65 -5.14
CA SER A 8 -13.34 -9.30 -6.14
C SER A 8 -12.36 -8.29 -6.72
N GLY A 9 -11.11 -8.69 -6.92
CA GLY A 9 -10.08 -7.84 -7.51
C GLY A 9 -8.74 -8.57 -7.65
N THR A 10 -7.76 -7.90 -8.22
CA THR A 10 -6.39 -8.41 -8.35
C THR A 10 -5.69 -8.35 -6.98
N CYS A 11 -5.13 -9.47 -6.55
CA CYS A 11 -4.34 -9.53 -5.31
C CYS A 11 -2.86 -9.23 -5.57
N ILE A 12 -2.20 -8.57 -4.62
CA ILE A 12 -0.76 -8.33 -4.61
C ILE A 12 -0.14 -9.17 -3.48
N PRO A 13 0.73 -10.16 -3.77
CA PRO A 13 1.38 -10.95 -2.73
C PRO A 13 2.54 -10.16 -2.11
N LEU A 14 2.43 -9.82 -0.82
CA LEU A 14 3.51 -9.21 -0.03
C LEU A 14 4.07 -10.25 0.94
N ILE A 15 5.29 -10.72 0.67
CA ILE A 15 5.98 -11.71 1.52
C ILE A 15 6.94 -10.93 2.43
N LEU A 16 6.39 -10.36 3.49
CA LEU A 16 7.11 -9.53 4.46
C LEU A 16 6.62 -9.91 5.86
N ASP A 17 7.55 -10.04 6.80
CA ASP A 17 7.24 -10.22 8.22
C ASP A 17 7.20 -8.85 8.92
N ASP A 18 6.55 -8.78 10.08
CA ASP A 18 6.54 -7.60 10.97
C ASP A 18 6.18 -6.27 10.25
N ILE A 19 5.09 -6.26 9.49
CA ILE A 19 4.54 -5.04 8.89
C ILE A 19 3.85 -4.21 9.97
N ASP A 20 4.37 -3.01 10.24
CA ASP A 20 3.78 -2.04 11.16
C ASP A 20 3.17 -0.83 10.43
N THR A 21 2.68 0.15 11.20
CA THR A 21 1.99 1.32 10.65
C THR A 21 2.90 2.24 9.85
N ASP A 22 4.16 2.41 10.27
CA ASP A 22 5.11 3.28 9.57
C ASP A 22 5.59 2.64 8.27
N ARG A 23 5.68 1.30 8.22
CA ARG A 23 5.95 0.57 6.98
C ARG A 23 4.79 0.66 5.98
N ILE A 24 3.54 0.61 6.45
CA ILE A 24 2.38 0.77 5.56
C ILE A 24 2.32 2.21 5.04
N ILE A 25 2.46 3.20 5.91
CA ILE A 25 2.41 4.62 5.54
C ILE A 25 3.30 5.44 6.49
N PRO A 26 4.45 5.93 6.02
CA PRO A 26 5.34 6.69 6.89
C PRO A 26 4.69 7.97 7.43
N ALA A 27 4.89 8.25 8.73
CA ALA A 27 4.28 9.39 9.41
C ALA A 27 4.50 10.76 8.74
N ARG A 28 5.57 10.90 7.92
CA ARG A 28 5.84 12.13 7.14
C ARG A 28 4.73 12.48 6.13
N PHE A 29 3.98 11.49 5.66
CA PHE A 29 2.86 11.68 4.74
C PHE A 29 1.53 11.92 5.44
N LEU A 30 1.46 11.75 6.76
CA LEU A 30 0.23 11.94 7.54
C LEU A 30 -0.01 13.41 7.94
N ARG A 31 0.76 14.35 7.38
CA ARG A 31 0.59 15.80 7.60
C ARG A 31 -0.38 16.44 6.59
N CYS A 32 -1.40 15.69 6.17
CA CYS A 32 -2.39 16.14 5.21
C CYS A 32 -3.73 16.46 5.90
N VAL A 33 -4.46 17.43 5.35
CA VAL A 33 -5.80 17.80 5.82
C VAL A 33 -6.90 16.93 5.19
N THR A 34 -6.57 16.20 4.11
CA THR A 34 -7.42 15.21 3.45
C THR A 34 -6.66 13.89 3.30
N PHE A 35 -7.38 12.81 2.99
CA PHE A 35 -6.80 11.49 2.71
C PHE A 35 -6.36 11.32 1.25
N ASP A 36 -6.53 12.34 0.42
CA ASP A 36 -6.20 12.27 -1.00
C ASP A 36 -4.67 12.08 -1.18
N GLY A 37 -4.29 11.23 -2.12
CA GLY A 37 -2.88 10.95 -2.44
C GLY A 37 -2.15 10.03 -1.45
N LEU A 38 -2.71 9.73 -0.27
CA LEU A 38 -2.03 8.84 0.70
C LEU A 38 -1.78 7.42 0.16
N GLY A 39 -2.66 6.94 -0.71
CA GLY A 39 -2.50 5.61 -1.34
C GLY A 39 -1.25 5.51 -2.21
N GLU A 40 -0.77 6.63 -2.78
CA GLU A 40 0.44 6.66 -3.61
C GLU A 40 1.71 6.43 -2.78
N HIS A 41 1.63 6.71 -1.47
CA HIS A 41 2.72 6.56 -0.51
C HIS A 41 2.63 5.25 0.31
N ALA A 42 1.74 4.34 -0.07
CA ALA A 42 1.67 3.03 0.55
C ALA A 42 3.00 2.28 0.34
N PHE A 43 3.61 1.84 1.44
CA PHE A 43 4.90 1.14 1.43
C PHE A 43 6.03 1.91 0.75
N GLU A 44 6.03 3.24 0.78
CA GLU A 44 7.01 4.09 0.07
C GLU A 44 8.46 3.68 0.37
N ASP A 45 8.82 3.57 1.66
CA ASP A 45 10.19 3.23 2.07
C ASP A 45 10.60 1.82 1.62
N ASP A 46 9.67 0.85 1.67
CA ASP A 46 9.91 -0.53 1.22
C ASP A 46 10.06 -0.59 -0.31
N ARG A 47 9.31 0.24 -1.05
CA ARG A 47 9.39 0.36 -2.52
C ARG A 47 10.70 1.02 -2.96
N GLU A 48 11.16 2.05 -2.24
CA GLU A 48 12.46 2.68 -2.50
C GLU A 48 13.64 1.73 -2.24
N GLN A 49 13.57 0.94 -1.17
CA GLN A 49 14.62 -0.03 -0.81
C GLN A 49 14.63 -1.26 -1.72
N ASN A 50 13.49 -1.62 -2.32
CA ASN A 50 13.35 -2.78 -3.18
C ASN A 50 12.67 -2.41 -4.52
N PRO A 51 13.45 -2.18 -5.59
CA PRO A 51 12.90 -1.92 -6.93
C PRO A 51 12.00 -3.04 -7.49
N ASN A 52 12.11 -4.26 -6.94
CA ASN A 52 11.27 -5.40 -7.31
C ASN A 52 10.08 -5.58 -6.34
N HIS A 53 9.74 -4.55 -5.56
CA HIS A 53 8.61 -4.61 -4.63
C HIS A 53 7.32 -4.96 -5.38
N PRO A 54 6.43 -5.81 -4.83
CA PRO A 54 5.22 -6.26 -5.53
C PRO A 54 4.32 -5.12 -6.05
N PHE A 55 4.32 -3.95 -5.42
CA PHE A 55 3.57 -2.77 -5.91
C PHE A 55 4.08 -2.20 -7.25
N GLU A 56 5.37 -2.37 -7.54
CA GLU A 56 6.00 -1.89 -8.77
C GLU A 56 5.92 -2.92 -9.91
N ASN A 57 5.43 -4.13 -9.63
CA ASN A 57 5.35 -5.17 -10.63
C ASN A 57 4.16 -4.91 -11.57
N PRO A 58 4.40 -4.70 -12.89
CA PRO A 58 3.33 -4.40 -13.84
C PRO A 58 2.25 -5.48 -13.92
N LYS A 59 2.54 -6.72 -13.50
CA LYS A 59 1.56 -7.82 -13.44
C LYS A 59 0.39 -7.52 -12.50
N TYR A 60 0.58 -6.66 -11.50
CA TYR A 60 -0.43 -6.32 -10.51
C TYR A 60 -1.00 -4.91 -10.67
N GLN A 61 -0.51 -4.14 -11.65
CA GLN A 61 -1.02 -2.82 -12.00
C GLN A 61 -2.12 -3.01 -13.05
N ASN A 62 -3.38 -2.98 -12.62
CA ASN A 62 -4.55 -3.08 -13.50
C ASN A 62 -4.75 -1.82 -14.34
#